data_AF-A0A2T1CZD1-F1
#
_entry.id   AF-A0A2T1CZD1-F1
#
_cell.length_a   1.000
_cell.length_b   1.000
_cell.length_c   1.000
_cell.angle_alpha   90.00
_cell.angle_beta   90.00
_cell.angle_gamma   90.00
#
_symmetry.space_group_name_H-M   'P 1'
#
loop_
_entity.id
_entity.type
_entity.pdbx_description
1 polymer ?
#
loop_
_entity_poly.entity_id
_entity_poly.type
_entity_poly.pdbx_seq_one_letter_code
_entity_poly.pdbx_strand_id
1 'polypeptide(L)'
;MNYSDPIEEPTPADPVSSETADIVLPANWSYETTVSEIETIINQIERGELDLADVFEQFASAVERLRQCESFLTRQQQQVDLLIETLLDEPEPF
;
A
#
# COMPACT_ATOMS: atom_id res chain seq x y z
N MET A 1 19.78 -27.40 29.75
CA MET A 1 20.68 -26.48 29.03
C MET A 1 19.92 -25.99 27.83
N ASN A 2 19.57 -24.71 27.82
CA ASN A 2 18.86 -24.06 26.72
C ASN A 2 19.86 -23.10 26.06
N TYR A 3 20.21 -23.32 24.81
CA TYR A 3 21.01 -22.39 24.01
C TYR A 3 20.43 -22.34 22.59
N SER A 4 19.80 -21.20 22.34
CA SER A 4 19.76 -20.44 21.10
C SER A 4 19.34 -21.16 19.82
N ASP A 5 18.04 -21.02 19.51
CA ASP A 5 17.63 -20.82 18.12
C ASP A 5 18.33 -19.56 17.57
N PRO A 6 18.86 -19.58 16.33
CA PRO A 6 19.22 -18.36 15.61
C PRO A 6 17.96 -17.50 15.48
N ILE A 7 18.08 -16.20 15.72
CA ILE A 7 17.03 -15.24 15.36
C ILE A 7 16.85 -15.37 13.85
N GLU A 8 15.81 -16.09 13.44
CA GLU A 8 15.30 -16.06 12.08
C GLU A 8 14.96 -14.60 11.81
N GLU A 9 15.70 -13.94 10.92
CA GLU A 9 15.26 -12.65 10.38
C GLU A 9 13.79 -12.83 9.98
N PRO A 10 12.90 -11.88 10.31
CA PRO A 10 11.53 -12.00 9.83
C PRO A 10 11.61 -12.02 8.30
N THR A 11 11.47 -13.22 7.73
CA THR A 11 11.13 -13.35 6.33
C THR A 11 9.85 -12.54 6.15
N PRO A 12 9.74 -11.68 5.13
CA PRO A 12 8.44 -11.14 4.77
C PRO A 12 7.66 -12.34 4.25
N ALA A 13 7.05 -13.10 5.17
CA ALA A 13 5.86 -13.82 4.85
C ALA A 13 4.93 -12.74 4.27
N ASP A 14 4.66 -12.83 2.98
CA ASP A 14 3.55 -12.14 2.36
C ASP A 14 2.26 -12.84 2.82
N PRO A 15 1.46 -12.21 3.70
CA PRO A 15 0.01 -12.36 3.62
C PRO A 15 -0.66 -11.00 3.38
N VAL A 16 -0.01 -10.06 2.71
CA VAL A 16 -0.68 -8.83 2.23
C VAL A 16 -1.45 -9.08 0.93
N SER A 17 -1.13 -10.13 0.15
CA SER A 17 -1.70 -10.34 -1.19
C SER A 17 -3.22 -10.59 -1.26
N SER A 18 -3.94 -10.73 -0.13
CA SER A 18 -5.38 -11.00 -0.16
C SER A 18 -6.28 -9.97 0.51
N GLU A 19 -5.75 -8.99 1.27
CA GLU A 19 -6.58 -8.06 2.04
C GLU A 19 -6.72 -6.67 1.37
N THR A 20 -5.77 -6.29 0.51
CA THR A 20 -5.77 -4.98 -0.17
C THR A 20 -6.73 -4.89 -1.36
N ALA A 21 -7.18 -6.03 -1.91
CA ALA A 21 -7.95 -6.09 -3.15
C ALA A 21 -9.40 -5.56 -3.04
N ASP A 22 -9.98 -5.53 -1.83
CA ASP A 22 -11.41 -5.20 -1.62
C ASP A 22 -11.67 -3.79 -1.04
N ILE A 23 -10.65 -2.93 -0.98
CA ILE A 23 -10.81 -1.56 -0.47
C ILE A 23 -11.62 -0.72 -1.47
N VAL A 24 -12.84 -0.37 -1.09
CA VAL A 24 -13.71 0.55 -1.84
C VAL A 24 -13.29 1.99 -1.56
N LEU A 25 -12.76 2.67 -2.58
CA LEU A 25 -12.34 4.07 -2.46
C LEU A 25 -13.50 5.04 -2.72
N PRO A 26 -13.55 6.19 -2.00
CA PRO A 26 -14.51 7.25 -2.27
C PRO A 26 -14.42 7.79 -3.70
N ALA A 27 -15.53 8.30 -4.24
CA ALA A 27 -15.57 8.84 -5.61
C ALA A 27 -14.66 10.06 -5.82
N ASN A 28 -14.38 10.82 -4.76
CA ASN A 28 -13.50 12.01 -4.77
C ASN A 28 -12.08 11.70 -4.26
N TRP A 29 -11.72 10.42 -4.13
CA TRP A 29 -10.40 10.00 -3.68
C TRP A 29 -9.35 10.22 -4.79
N SER A 30 -8.14 10.58 -4.39
CA SER A 30 -7.01 10.85 -5.29
C SER A 30 -5.72 10.32 -4.69
N TYR A 31 -4.97 9.55 -5.48
CA TYR A 31 -3.67 9.00 -5.09
C TYR A 31 -2.70 10.10 -4.62
N GLU A 32 -2.55 11.16 -5.41
CA GLU A 32 -1.63 12.27 -5.10
C GLU A 32 -2.00 12.99 -3.81
N THR A 33 -3.30 13.14 -3.54
CA THR A 33 -3.77 13.75 -2.29
C THR A 33 -3.46 12.85 -1.10
N THR A 34 -3.72 11.54 -1.22
CA THR A 34 -3.45 10.58 -0.15
C THR A 34 -1.95 10.45 0.14
N VAL A 35 -1.10 10.47 -0.88
CA VAL A 35 0.37 10.51 -0.70
C VAL A 35 0.79 11.77 0.06
N SER A 36 0.29 12.94 -0.32
CA SER A 36 0.59 14.20 0.38
C SER A 36 0.15 14.18 1.85
N GLU A 37 -0.98 13.54 2.16
CA GLU A 37 -1.44 13.33 3.54
C GLU A 37 -0.50 12.41 4.32
N ILE A 38 -0.01 11.32 3.71
CA ILE A 38 0.97 10.41 4.33
C ILE A 38 2.29 11.16 4.62
N GLU A 39 2.81 11.93 3.67
CA GLU A 39 4.02 12.74 3.85
C GLU A 39 3.85 13.75 5.00
N THR A 40 2.66 14.35 5.12
CA THR A 40 2.34 15.27 6.21
C THR A 40 2.39 14.56 7.56
N ILE A 41 1.81 13.35 7.65
CA ILE A 41 1.84 12.53 8.86
C ILE A 41 3.29 12.18 9.25
N ILE A 42 4.09 11.72 8.30
CA ILE A 42 5.50 11.36 8.54
C ILE A 42 6.26 12.56 9.08
N ASN A 43 6.13 13.72 8.44
CA ASN A 43 6.77 14.95 8.91
C ASN A 43 6.37 15.33 10.35
N GLN A 44 5.11 15.13 10.73
CA GLN A 44 4.65 15.40 12.10
C GLN A 44 5.27 14.44 13.11
N ILE A 45 5.35 13.15 12.79
CA ILE A 45 5.96 12.14 13.64
C ILE A 45 7.47 12.43 13.81
N GLU A 46 8.16 12.76 12.72
CA GLU A 46 9.61 13.03 12.72
C GLU A 46 9.99 14.28 13.53
N ARG A 47 9.09 15.26 13.63
CA ARG A 47 9.29 16.45 14.48
C ARG A 47 9.26 16.13 15.96
N GLY A 48 8.67 15.01 16.37
CA GLY A 48 8.57 14.61 17.77
C GLY A 48 7.71 15.54 18.63
N GLU A 49 6.79 16.28 18.01
CA GLU A 49 5.90 17.26 18.67
C GLU A 49 4.57 16.63 19.14
N LEU A 50 4.33 15.36 18.80
CA LEU A 50 3.12 14.61 19.14
C LEU A 50 3.31 13.81 20.43
N ASP A 51 2.24 13.66 21.21
CA ASP A 51 2.25 12.68 22.30
C ASP A 51 2.28 11.26 21.71
N LEU A 52 2.76 10.29 22.49
CA LEU A 52 2.91 8.92 22.04
C LEU A 52 1.57 8.32 21.59
N ALA A 53 0.46 8.67 22.26
CA ALA A 53 -0.88 8.25 21.85
C ALA A 53 -1.23 8.79 20.45
N ASP A 54 -0.98 10.08 20.21
CA ASP A 54 -1.22 10.72 18.92
C ASP A 54 -0.34 10.12 17.81
N VAL A 55 0.90 9.75 18.12
CA VAL A 55 1.80 9.06 17.18
C VAL A 55 1.17 7.75 16.70
N PHE A 56 0.58 6.95 17.60
CA PHE A 56 -0.08 5.70 17.19
C PHE A 56 -1.31 5.94 16.32
N GLU A 57 -2.12 6.96 16.63
CA GLU A 57 -3.28 7.33 15.81
C GLU A 57 -2.85 7.77 14.40
N GLN A 58 -1.84 8.63 14.32
CA GLN A 58 -1.31 9.11 13.04
C GLN A 58 -0.68 7.97 12.23
N PHE A 59 0.09 7.11 12.89
CA PHE A 59 0.69 5.95 12.23
C PHE A 59 -0.38 4.99 11.68
N ALA A 60 -1.43 4.69 12.46
CA ALA A 60 -2.54 3.88 11.99
C ALA A 60 -3.25 4.51 10.77
N SER A 61 -3.44 5.84 10.79
CA SER A 61 -4.00 6.58 9.65
C SER A 61 -3.10 6.46 8.41
N ALA A 62 -1.78 6.61 8.56
CA ALA A 62 -0.84 6.47 7.45
C ALA A 62 -0.84 5.04 6.86
N VAL A 63 -0.91 4.01 7.71
CA VAL A 63 -1.00 2.61 7.26
C VAL A 63 -2.27 2.36 6.45
N GLU A 64 -3.41 2.86 6.91
CA GLU A 64 -4.68 2.72 6.17
C GLU A 64 -4.60 3.42 4.80
N ARG A 65 -4.01 4.61 4.75
CA ARG A 65 -3.79 5.35 3.50
C ARG A 65 -2.84 4.63 2.56
N LEU A 66 -1.78 3.99 3.07
CA LEU A 66 -0.87 3.18 2.26
C LEU A 66 -1.58 1.97 1.64
N ARG A 67 -2.47 1.31 2.40
CA ARG A 67 -3.31 0.22 1.87
C ARG A 67 -4.25 0.70 0.76
N GLN A 68 -4.84 1.89 0.91
CA GLN A 68 -5.65 2.50 -0.16
C GLN A 68 -4.83 2.74 -1.43
N CYS A 69 -3.61 3.27 -1.28
CA CYS A 69 -2.67 3.48 -2.38
C CYS A 69 -2.31 2.17 -3.08
N GLU A 70 -1.96 1.12 -2.32
CA GLU A 70 -1.64 -0.20 -2.87
C GLU A 70 -2.84 -0.79 -3.62
N SER A 71 -4.04 -0.79 -3.01
CA SER A 71 -5.28 -1.26 -3.66
C SER A 71 -5.53 -0.58 -5.01
N PHE A 72 -5.32 0.74 -5.06
CA PHE A 72 -5.48 1.51 -6.27
C PHE A 72 -4.46 1.11 -7.34
N LEU A 73 -3.18 1.01 -6.97
CA LEU A 73 -2.11 0.65 -7.90
C LEU A 73 -2.29 -0.77 -8.45
N THR A 74 -2.68 -1.74 -7.61
CA THR A 74 -2.98 -3.11 -8.05
C THR A 74 -4.10 -3.13 -9.09
N ARG A 75 -5.19 -2.39 -8.87
CA ARG A 75 -6.29 -2.30 -9.85
C ARG A 75 -5.87 -1.64 -11.15
N GLN A 76 -5.06 -0.59 -11.09
CA GLN A 76 -4.55 0.07 -12.30
C GLN A 76 -3.58 -0.81 -13.07
N GLN A 77 -2.73 -1.58 -12.38
CA GLN A 77 -1.84 -2.55 -13.01
C GLN A 77 -2.64 -3.61 -13.78
N GLN A 78 -3.65 -4.22 -13.15
CA GLN A 78 -4.53 -5.19 -13.81
C GLN A 78 -5.24 -4.60 -15.03
N GLN A 79 -5.69 -3.35 -14.94
CA GLN A 79 -6.31 -2.67 -16.08
C GLN A 79 -5.32 -2.46 -17.23
N VAL A 80 -4.09 -2.06 -16.94
CA VAL A 80 -3.03 -1.89 -17.95
C VAL A 80 -2.67 -3.24 -18.58
N ASP A 81 -2.55 -4.30 -17.79
CA ASP A 81 -2.25 -5.65 -18.29
C ASP A 81 -3.33 -6.12 -19.27
N LEU A 82 -4.62 -5.96 -18.93
CA LEU A 82 -5.73 -6.29 -19.82
C LEU A 82 -5.72 -5.47 -21.13
N LEU A 83 -5.37 -4.19 -21.06
CA LEU A 83 -5.25 -3.34 -22.24
C LEU A 83 -4.11 -3.81 -23.15
N ILE A 84 -2.98 -4.22 -22.57
CA ILE A 84 -1.85 -4.78 -23.32
C ILE A 84 -2.25 -6.10 -23.98
N GLU A 85 -2.90 -7.01 -23.24
CA GLU A 85 -3.41 -8.27 -23.80
C GLU A 85 -4.34 -8.01 -24.98
N THR A 86 -5.29 -7.08 -24.84
CA THR A 86 -6.26 -6.74 -25.91
C THR A 86 -5.59 -6.16 -27.15
N LEU A 87 -4.52 -5.35 -26.99
CA LEU A 87 -3.78 -4.77 -28.12
C LEU A 87 -2.92 -5.80 -28.85
N LEU A 88 -2.39 -6.81 -28.14
CA LEU A 88 -1.54 -7.86 -28.71
C LEU A 88 -2.34 -8.98 -29.39
N ASP A 89 -3.65 -9.07 -29.13
CA ASP A 89 -4.56 -10.07 -29.70
C ASP A 89 -5.21 -9.61 -31.02
N GLU A 90 -4.78 -8.47 -31.61
CA GLU A 90 -5.10 -8.16 -33.02
C GLU A 90 -4.31 -9.12 -33.93
N PRO A 91 -4.98 -10.06 -34.64
CA PRO A 91 -4.28 -10.90 -35.60
C PRO A 91 -3.85 -10.01 -36.78
N GLU A 92 -2.55 -9.80 -36.95
CA GLU A 92 -1.96 -9.26 -38.18
C GLU A 92 -2.47 -10.10 -39.37
N PRO A 93 -3.24 -9.52 -40.31
CA PRO A 93 -3.74 -10.25 -41.45
C PRO A 93 -2.61 -10.38 -42.48
N PHE A 94 -2.05 -11.58 -42.62
CA PHE A 94 -1.27 -11.97 -43.79
C PHE A 94 -1.82 -13.25 -44.41
#